data_AF-A0A9P6WUN9-F1
#
_entry.id   AF-A0A9P6WUN9-F1
#
_cell.length_a   1.000
_cell.length_b   1.000
_cell.length_c   1.000
_cell.angle_alpha   90.00
_cell.angle_beta   90.00
_cell.angle_gamma   90.00
#
_symmetry.space_group_name_H-M   'P 1'
#
loop_
_entity.id
_entity.type
_entity.pdbx_description
1 polymer ?
#
loop_
_entity_poly.entity_id
_entity_poly.type
_entity_poly.pdbx_seq_one_letter_code
_entity_poly.pdbx_strand_id
1 'polypeptide(L)'
;MVDQLRVFASEVTRVAKEVGTEGKLGGQAMVEGVAGTWLDLTDNVNIMAANLTNQVRSIAEVTKAVALGDLSKKIEVESGGEILELKTIVNGMVDQLRIFASEVTRVSKEVGTEGKLGGQAMVEGVAGTWLDLTDNVNIMAANLTNQVRSIAEVTKAVALGDLSKKIEVESGGEILELKTIVNGMK
;
A
#
# COMPACT_ATOMS: atom_id res chain seq x y z
N MET A 1 -45.71 -2.92 29.48
CA MET A 1 -44.40 -3.55 29.78
C MET A 1 -44.11 -4.73 28.85
N VAL A 2 -44.99 -5.75 28.75
CA VAL A 2 -44.77 -6.89 27.84
C VAL A 2 -44.77 -6.52 26.36
N ASP A 3 -45.65 -5.59 25.94
CA ASP A 3 -45.69 -5.15 24.54
C ASP A 3 -44.44 -4.37 24.12
N GLN A 4 -43.92 -3.48 24.98
CA GLN A 4 -42.67 -2.76 24.75
C GLN A 4 -41.47 -3.71 24.65
N LEU A 5 -41.41 -4.74 25.52
CA LEU A 5 -40.38 -5.77 25.45
C LEU A 5 -40.45 -6.54 24.12
N ARG A 6 -41.65 -6.89 23.65
CA ARG A 6 -41.82 -7.63 22.39
C ARG A 6 -41.34 -6.79 21.20
N VAL A 7 -41.69 -5.50 21.14
CA VAL A 7 -41.27 -4.59 20.07
C VAL A 7 -39.75 -4.36 20.10
N PHE A 8 -39.18 -4.11 21.28
CA PHE A 8 -37.74 -3.98 21.45
C PHE A 8 -37.00 -5.24 21.01
N ALA A 9 -37.44 -6.42 21.45
CA ALA A 9 -36.82 -7.69 21.08
C ALA A 9 -36.86 -7.93 19.56
N SER A 10 -37.97 -7.61 18.89
CA SER A 10 -38.04 -7.72 17.43
C SER A 10 -37.10 -6.76 16.71
N GLU A 11 -37.01 -5.51 17.19
CA GLU A 11 -36.16 -4.49 16.56
C GLU A 11 -34.67 -4.77 16.74
N VAL A 12 -34.25 -5.15 17.95
CA VAL A 12 -32.85 -5.53 18.19
C VAL A 12 -32.48 -6.79 17.41
N THR A 13 -33.37 -7.77 17.33
CA THR A 13 -33.14 -8.98 16.51
C THR A 13 -32.97 -8.62 15.04
N ARG A 14 -33.80 -7.70 14.53
CA ARG A 14 -33.72 -7.22 13.14
C ARG A 14 -32.39 -6.51 12.89
N VAL A 15 -32.02 -5.54 13.73
CA VAL A 15 -30.76 -4.77 13.59
C VAL A 15 -29.55 -5.69 13.70
N ALA A 16 -29.54 -6.62 14.65
CA ALA A 16 -28.46 -7.59 14.80
C ALA A 16 -28.32 -8.48 13.56
N LYS A 17 -29.43 -8.91 12.96
CA LYS A 17 -29.41 -9.67 11.71
C LYS A 17 -28.92 -8.84 10.53
N GLU A 18 -29.46 -7.63 10.34
CA GLU A 18 -29.11 -6.74 9.23
C GLU A 18 -27.63 -6.35 9.28
N VAL A 19 -27.17 -5.79 10.41
CA VAL A 19 -25.82 -5.26 10.55
C VAL A 19 -24.81 -6.38 10.78
N GLY A 20 -25.13 -7.35 11.64
CA GLY A 20 -24.19 -8.38 12.07
C GLY A 20 -24.12 -9.62 11.17
N THR A 21 -25.18 -9.94 10.43
CA THR A 21 -25.22 -11.16 9.58
C THR A 21 -25.32 -10.83 8.10
N GLU A 22 -26.23 -9.93 7.71
CA GLU A 22 -26.47 -9.59 6.31
C GLU A 22 -25.51 -8.53 5.77
N GLY A 23 -24.73 -7.87 6.64
CA GLY A 23 -23.79 -6.81 6.27
C GLY A 23 -24.47 -5.51 5.79
N LYS A 24 -25.77 -5.35 6.05
CA LYS A 24 -26.53 -4.14 5.74
C LYS A 24 -26.27 -3.09 6.82
N LEU A 25 -25.20 -2.33 6.61
CA LEU A 25 -24.76 -1.29 7.54
C LEU A 25 -25.73 -0.09 7.56
N GLY A 26 -25.98 0.47 8.74
CA GLY A 26 -26.87 1.63 8.96
C GLY A 26 -28.23 1.30 9.56
N GLY A 27 -28.48 0.03 9.91
CA GLY A 27 -29.69 -0.36 10.63
C GLY A 27 -29.74 0.25 12.04
N GLN A 28 -30.91 0.76 12.41
CA GLN A 28 -31.21 1.29 13.75
C GLN A 28 -32.51 0.68 14.27
N ALA A 29 -32.58 0.45 15.58
CA ALA A 29 -33.75 -0.02 16.28
C ALA A 29 -34.67 1.17 16.55
N MET A 30 -35.94 1.05 16.16
CA MET A 30 -36.93 2.10 16.38
C MET A 30 -38.08 1.55 17.24
N VAL A 31 -38.09 1.94 18.52
CA VAL A 31 -39.09 1.49 19.49
C VAL A 31 -39.88 2.70 19.98
N GLU A 32 -41.15 2.79 19.57
CA GLU A 32 -42.01 3.92 19.94
C GLU A 32 -42.42 3.88 21.42
N GLY A 33 -42.48 5.06 22.05
CA GLY A 33 -42.99 5.21 23.42
C GLY A 33 -42.11 4.57 24.51
N VAL A 34 -40.83 4.35 24.24
CA VAL A 34 -39.86 3.90 25.27
C VAL A 34 -39.37 5.06 26.12
N ALA A 35 -39.19 4.79 27.40
CA ALA A 35 -38.65 5.71 28.39
C ALA A 35 -37.86 4.94 29.45
N GLY A 36 -37.01 5.65 30.21
CA GLY A 36 -36.13 5.05 31.21
C GLY A 36 -35.21 3.99 30.59
N THR A 37 -35.04 2.87 31.27
CA THR A 37 -34.11 1.80 30.86
C THR A 37 -34.31 1.29 29.42
N TRP A 38 -35.55 1.31 28.90
CA TRP A 38 -35.81 0.87 27.52
C TRP A 38 -35.30 1.85 26.47
N LEU A 39 -35.34 3.15 26.78
CA LEU A 39 -34.75 4.17 25.93
C LEU A 39 -33.23 4.02 25.96
N ASP A 40 -32.64 3.93 27.16
CA ASP A 40 -31.19 3.75 27.32
C ASP A 40 -30.66 2.52 26.56
N LEU A 41 -31.38 1.39 26.61
CA LEU A 41 -31.00 0.18 25.87
C LEU A 41 -31.11 0.37 24.35
N THR A 42 -32.17 1.02 23.87
CA THR A 42 -32.37 1.29 22.43
C THR A 42 -31.28 2.20 21.91
N ASP A 43 -30.95 3.25 22.66
CA ASP A 43 -29.91 4.21 22.31
C ASP A 43 -28.53 3.54 22.29
N ASN A 44 -28.21 2.70 23.28
CA ASN A 44 -26.95 1.96 23.30
C ASN A 44 -26.80 1.00 22.10
N VAL A 45 -27.87 0.28 21.72
CA VAL A 45 -27.86 -0.57 20.52
C VAL A 45 -27.64 0.26 19.25
N ASN A 46 -28.29 1.42 19.15
CA ASN A 46 -28.16 2.32 18.02
C ASN A 46 -26.76 2.95 17.93
N ILE A 47 -26.17 3.34 19.06
CA ILE A 47 -24.78 3.85 19.12
C ILE A 47 -23.80 2.76 18.66
N MET A 48 -23.96 1.53 19.15
CA MET A 48 -23.13 0.39 18.73
C MET A 48 -23.26 0.13 17.23
N ALA A 49 -24.47 0.05 16.70
CA ALA A 49 -24.73 -0.20 15.29
C ALA A 49 -24.19 0.93 14.39
N ALA A 50 -24.34 2.19 14.81
CA ALA A 50 -23.81 3.35 14.10
C ALA A 50 -22.28 3.37 14.09
N ASN A 51 -21.64 3.11 15.24
CA ASN A 51 -20.18 3.05 15.34
C ASN A 51 -19.60 1.97 14.43
N LEU A 52 -20.11 0.74 14.51
CA LEU A 52 -19.65 -0.35 13.65
C LEU A 52 -19.90 -0.07 12.17
N THR A 53 -21.05 0.51 11.83
CA THR A 53 -21.37 0.93 10.46
C THR A 53 -20.34 1.92 9.93
N ASN A 54 -20.05 2.98 10.68
CA ASN A 54 -19.12 4.02 10.26
C ASN A 54 -17.69 3.48 10.16
N GLN A 55 -17.28 2.66 11.11
CA GLN A 55 -15.96 2.04 11.15
C GLN A 55 -15.72 1.12 9.96
N VAL A 56 -16.63 0.15 9.73
CA VAL A 56 -16.51 -0.81 8.63
C VAL A 56 -16.60 -0.10 7.28
N ARG A 57 -17.49 0.88 7.13
CA ARG A 57 -17.63 1.64 5.87
C ARG A 57 -16.37 2.44 5.56
N SER A 58 -15.75 3.08 6.56
CA SER A 58 -14.50 3.82 6.38
C SER A 58 -13.35 2.89 5.95
N ILE A 59 -13.23 1.70 6.54
CA ILE A 59 -12.25 0.68 6.13
C ILE A 59 -12.52 0.23 4.67
N ALA A 60 -13.77 -0.03 4.32
CA ALA A 60 -14.15 -0.43 2.97
C ALA A 60 -13.82 0.65 1.92
N GLU A 61 -14.02 1.92 2.25
CA GLU A 61 -13.68 3.04 1.37
C GLU A 61 -12.17 3.12 1.10
N VAL A 62 -11.35 2.99 2.14
CA VAL A 62 -9.89 3.06 2.02
C VAL A 62 -9.34 1.86 1.28
N THR A 63 -9.80 0.65 1.60
CA THR A 63 -9.37 -0.57 0.88
C THR A 63 -9.79 -0.53 -0.59
N LYS A 64 -10.97 0.02 -0.92
CA LYS A 64 -11.38 0.27 -2.30
C LYS A 64 -10.50 1.31 -2.98
N ALA A 65 -10.14 2.40 -2.30
CA ALA A 65 -9.23 3.41 -2.83
C ALA A 65 -7.86 2.81 -3.18
N VAL A 66 -7.29 2.01 -2.27
CA VAL A 66 -6.04 1.28 -2.49
C VAL A 66 -6.13 0.34 -3.69
N ALA A 67 -7.24 -0.41 -3.81
CA ALA A 67 -7.45 -1.30 -4.96
C ALA A 67 -7.55 -0.54 -6.30
N LEU A 68 -7.95 0.73 -6.28
CA LEU A 68 -7.98 1.62 -7.44
C LEU A 68 -6.66 2.41 -7.62
N GLY A 69 -5.65 2.15 -6.80
CA GLY A 69 -4.35 2.83 -6.84
C GLY A 69 -4.30 4.20 -6.16
N ASP A 70 -5.37 4.60 -5.46
CA ASP A 70 -5.38 5.82 -4.64
C ASP A 70 -4.85 5.54 -3.24
N LEU A 71 -3.55 5.84 -3.03
CA LEU A 71 -2.84 5.70 -1.75
C LEU A 71 -2.88 6.98 -0.91
N SER A 72 -3.72 7.95 -1.26
CA SER A 72 -3.87 9.20 -0.50
C SER A 72 -4.86 9.10 0.66
N LYS A 73 -5.72 8.07 0.65
CA LYS A 73 -6.81 7.88 1.62
C LYS A 73 -6.34 7.12 2.85
N LYS A 74 -6.84 7.53 4.01
CA LYS A 74 -6.66 6.86 5.29
C LYS A 74 -7.98 6.73 6.02
N ILE A 75 -8.03 5.76 6.93
CA ILE A 75 -9.15 5.58 7.84
C ILE A 75 -9.00 6.66 8.92
N GLU A 76 -9.94 7.61 8.96
CA GLU A 76 -9.91 8.73 9.91
C GLU A 76 -10.91 8.56 11.06
N VAL A 77 -11.91 7.68 10.90
CA VAL A 77 -12.97 7.47 11.89
C VAL A 77 -12.42 7.14 13.28
N GLU A 78 -13.05 7.72 14.30
CA GLU A 78 -12.71 7.45 15.70
C GLU A 78 -13.02 6.00 16.05
N SER A 79 -12.08 5.35 16.71
CA SER A 79 -12.14 3.93 17.06
C SER A 79 -11.28 3.66 18.28
N GLY A 80 -11.67 2.63 19.03
CA GLY A 80 -10.93 2.09 20.16
C GLY A 80 -10.85 0.56 20.08
N GLY A 81 -10.04 -0.04 20.95
CA GLY A 81 -9.87 -1.49 21.01
C GLY A 81 -9.40 -2.10 19.68
N GLU A 82 -9.96 -3.25 19.31
CA GLU A 82 -9.58 -4.01 18.11
C GLU A 82 -9.77 -3.23 16.80
N ILE A 83 -10.77 -2.33 16.74
CA ILE A 83 -10.99 -1.51 15.54
C ILE A 83 -9.89 -0.46 15.37
N LEU A 84 -9.35 0.08 16.47
CA LEU A 84 -8.21 1.00 16.41
C LEU A 84 -6.95 0.27 15.93
N GLU A 85 -6.73 -0.95 16.40
CA GLU A 85 -5.62 -1.79 15.93
C GLU A 85 -5.75 -2.07 14.43
N LEU A 86 -6.94 -2.49 13.97
CA LEU A 86 -7.21 -2.69 12.54
C LEU A 86 -7.00 -1.41 11.72
N LYS A 87 -7.51 -0.26 12.18
CA LYS A 87 -7.28 1.05 11.56
C LYS A 87 -5.78 1.33 11.43
N THR A 88 -5.02 1.09 12.49
CA THR A 88 -3.58 1.35 12.52
C THR A 88 -2.83 0.46 11.54
N ILE A 89 -3.15 -0.84 11.50
CA ILE A 89 -2.54 -1.80 10.57
C ILE A 89 -2.85 -1.43 9.12
N VAL A 90 -4.11 -1.15 8.79
CA VAL A 90 -4.51 -0.78 7.42
C VAL A 90 -3.86 0.53 7.00
N ASN A 91 -3.88 1.57 7.85
CA ASN A 91 -3.22 2.84 7.53
C ASN A 91 -1.70 2.67 7.37
N GLY A 92 -1.06 1.84 8.20
CA GLY A 92 0.36 1.51 8.07
C GLY A 92 0.68 0.79 6.75
N MET A 93 -0.18 -0.14 6.32
CA MET A 93 -0.06 -0.79 5.01
C MET A 93 -0.16 0.24 3.86
N VAL A 94 -1.10 1.20 3.95
CA VAL A 94 -1.23 2.27 2.93
C VAL A 94 0.02 3.17 2.90
N ASP A 95 0.56 3.52 4.06
CA ASP A 95 1.79 4.31 4.14
C ASP A 95 2.98 3.59 3.50
N GLN A 96 3.14 2.30 3.79
CA GLN A 96 4.20 1.47 3.22
C GLN A 96 4.10 1.41 1.69
N LEU A 97 2.89 1.15 1.17
CA LEU A 97 2.60 1.14 -0.26
C LEU A 97 2.95 2.49 -0.91
N ARG A 98 2.59 3.59 -0.26
CA ARG A 98 2.82 4.94 -0.77
C ARG A 98 4.30 5.27 -0.85
N ILE A 99 5.07 4.95 0.20
CA ILE A 99 6.53 5.15 0.22
C ILE A 99 7.16 4.32 -0.90
N PHE A 100 6.85 3.03 -0.96
CA PHE A 100 7.39 2.13 -1.98
C PHE A 100 7.10 2.63 -3.41
N ALA A 101 5.85 3.00 -3.70
CA ALA A 101 5.47 3.54 -5.00
C ALA A 101 6.25 4.82 -5.36
N SER A 102 6.47 5.70 -4.38
CA SER A 102 7.25 6.93 -4.59
C SER A 102 8.72 6.64 -4.88
N GLU A 103 9.33 5.70 -4.14
CA GLU A 103 10.74 5.35 -4.28
C GLU A 103 11.03 4.63 -5.59
N VAL A 104 10.18 3.68 -5.98
CA VAL A 104 10.30 3.00 -7.29
C VAL A 104 10.16 4.00 -8.43
N THR A 105 9.21 4.93 -8.34
CA THR A 105 9.03 5.99 -9.35
C THR A 105 10.27 6.88 -9.44
N ARG A 106 10.82 7.29 -8.29
CA ARG A 106 12.01 8.13 -8.22
C ARG A 106 13.23 7.44 -8.83
N VAL A 107 13.54 6.22 -8.40
CA VAL A 107 14.70 5.45 -8.91
C VAL A 107 14.57 5.19 -10.41
N SER A 108 13.38 4.82 -10.88
CA SER A 108 13.12 4.60 -12.31
C SER A 108 13.37 5.86 -13.12
N LYS A 109 12.95 7.02 -12.61
CA LYS A 109 13.19 8.31 -13.26
C LYS A 109 14.68 8.68 -13.25
N GLU A 110 15.34 8.58 -12.10
CA GLU A 110 16.75 8.94 -11.95
C GLU A 110 17.65 8.07 -12.84
N VAL A 111 17.56 6.75 -12.71
CA VAL A 111 18.44 5.81 -13.42
C VAL A 111 18.02 5.64 -14.87
N GLY A 112 16.73 5.48 -15.13
CA GLY A 112 16.20 5.14 -16.46
C GLY A 112 15.96 6.34 -17.39
N THR A 113 15.62 7.51 -16.85
CA THR A 113 15.26 8.69 -17.68
C THR A 113 16.30 9.80 -17.59
N GLU A 114 16.74 10.16 -16.39
CA GLU A 114 17.68 11.27 -16.17
C GLU A 114 19.14 10.84 -16.33
N GLY A 115 19.42 9.53 -16.41
CA GLY A 115 20.78 8.99 -16.49
C GLY A 115 21.62 9.23 -15.23
N LYS A 116 20.98 9.55 -14.10
CA LYS A 116 21.61 9.69 -12.78
C LYS A 116 21.86 8.30 -12.20
N LEU A 117 22.96 7.70 -12.63
CA LEU A 117 23.36 6.37 -12.21
C LEU A 117 23.77 6.34 -10.73
N GLY A 118 23.40 5.26 -10.02
CA GLY A 118 23.66 5.06 -8.60
C GLY A 118 22.46 5.33 -7.68
N GLY A 119 21.29 5.68 -8.23
CA GLY A 119 20.06 5.80 -7.46
C GLY A 119 19.61 4.46 -6.89
N GLN A 120 19.22 4.45 -5.61
CA GLN A 120 18.69 3.30 -4.90
C GLN A 120 17.42 3.68 -4.17
N ALA A 121 16.46 2.75 -4.10
CA ALA A 121 15.23 2.86 -3.33
C ALA A 121 15.55 2.64 -1.85
N MET A 122 15.08 3.55 -1.01
CA MET A 122 15.22 3.47 0.43
C MET A 122 13.84 3.46 1.07
N VAL A 123 13.41 2.27 1.50
CA VAL A 123 12.11 2.08 2.13
C VAL A 123 12.35 1.55 3.54
N GLU A 124 12.09 2.39 4.54
CA GLU A 124 12.31 2.02 5.95
C GLU A 124 11.27 1.00 6.44
N GLY A 125 11.69 0.15 7.37
CA GLY A 125 10.79 -0.79 8.08
C GLY A 125 10.23 -1.93 7.22
N VAL A 126 10.69 -2.11 5.99
CA VAL A 126 10.24 -3.21 5.12
C VAL A 126 10.76 -4.56 5.60
N ALA A 127 9.91 -5.58 5.51
CA ALA A 127 10.24 -6.97 5.78
C ALA A 127 9.48 -7.88 4.82
N GLY A 128 9.93 -9.14 4.70
CA GLY A 128 9.33 -10.13 3.81
C GLY A 128 9.29 -9.63 2.37
N THR A 129 8.15 -9.79 1.71
CA THR A 129 7.96 -9.42 0.29
C THR A 129 8.32 -7.96 -0.01
N TRP A 130 8.10 -7.03 0.93
CA TRP A 130 8.45 -5.62 0.72
C TRP A 130 9.95 -5.39 0.63
N LEU A 131 10.72 -6.11 1.45
CA LEU A 131 12.18 -6.07 1.42
C LEU A 131 12.69 -6.68 0.12
N ASP A 132 12.20 -7.86 -0.24
CA ASP A 132 12.57 -8.54 -1.48
C ASP A 132 12.33 -7.65 -2.72
N LEU A 133 11.20 -6.95 -2.77
CA LEU A 133 10.90 -6.03 -3.87
C LEU A 133 11.85 -4.82 -3.90
N THR A 134 12.19 -4.27 -2.73
CA THR A 134 13.11 -3.13 -2.61
C THR A 134 14.51 -3.53 -3.06
N ASP A 135 14.98 -4.69 -2.62
CA ASP A 135 16.29 -5.24 -2.98
C ASP A 135 16.38 -5.54 -4.48
N ASN A 136 15.33 -6.10 -5.08
CA ASN A 136 15.29 -6.37 -6.51
C ASN A 136 15.40 -5.08 -7.35
N VAL A 137 14.71 -4.00 -6.96
CA VAL A 137 14.83 -2.69 -7.63
C VAL A 137 16.25 -2.15 -7.50
N ASN A 138 16.86 -2.30 -6.32
CA ASN A 138 18.23 -1.85 -6.06
C ASN A 138 19.27 -2.65 -6.85
N ILE A 139 19.11 -3.97 -6.96
CA ILE A 139 19.97 -4.84 -7.79
C ILE A 139 19.88 -4.41 -9.26
N MET A 140 18.67 -4.19 -9.77
CA MET A 140 18.47 -3.72 -11.15
C MET A 140 19.16 -2.37 -11.40
N ALA A 141 18.94 -1.40 -10.51
CA ALA A 141 19.54 -0.06 -10.61
C ALA A 141 21.08 -0.09 -10.53
N ALA A 142 21.64 -0.93 -9.64
CA ALA A 142 23.07 -1.12 -9.49
C ALA A 142 23.70 -1.78 -10.73
N ASN A 143 23.06 -2.82 -11.27
CA ASN A 143 23.52 -3.49 -12.48
C ASN A 143 23.57 -2.53 -13.67
N LEU A 144 22.49 -1.78 -13.92
CA LEU A 144 22.46 -0.77 -14.99
C LEU A 144 23.53 0.30 -14.78
N THR A 145 23.70 0.78 -13.55
CA THR A 145 24.74 1.77 -13.20
C THR A 145 26.13 1.27 -13.54
N ASN A 146 26.48 0.06 -13.10
CA ASN A 146 27.81 -0.52 -13.31
C ASN A 146 28.08 -0.79 -14.79
N GLN A 147 27.09 -1.34 -15.50
CA GLN A 147 27.20 -1.67 -16.91
C GLN A 147 27.38 -0.41 -17.76
N VAL A 148 26.52 0.60 -17.58
CA VAL A 148 26.58 1.84 -18.37
C VAL A 148 27.84 2.64 -18.09
N ARG A 149 28.28 2.74 -16.82
CA ARG A 149 29.55 3.43 -16.48
C ARG A 149 30.75 2.73 -17.12
N SER A 150 30.83 1.40 -17.04
CA SER A 150 31.94 0.65 -17.63
C SER A 150 32.00 0.82 -19.16
N ILE A 151 30.84 0.80 -19.84
CA ILE A 151 30.76 1.07 -21.28
C ILE A 151 31.24 2.50 -21.59
N ALA A 152 30.79 3.50 -20.82
CA ALA A 152 31.17 4.89 -21.03
C ALA A 152 32.69 5.12 -20.85
N GLU A 153 33.29 4.50 -19.83
CA GLU A 153 34.73 4.59 -19.57
C GLU A 153 35.56 4.02 -20.73
N VAL A 154 35.20 2.83 -21.21
CA VAL A 154 35.92 2.17 -22.32
C VAL A 154 35.69 2.92 -23.63
N THR A 155 34.47 3.36 -23.91
CA THR A 155 34.17 4.16 -25.11
C THR A 155 34.94 5.47 -25.11
N LYS A 156 35.12 6.10 -23.95
CA LYS A 156 35.96 7.30 -23.81
C LYS A 156 37.44 7.01 -24.06
N ALA A 157 37.95 5.88 -23.58
CA ALA A 157 39.33 5.46 -23.84
C ALA A 157 39.58 5.23 -25.34
N VAL A 158 38.66 4.50 -26.00
CA VAL A 158 38.69 4.27 -27.46
C VAL A 158 38.68 5.60 -28.22
N ALA A 159 37.82 6.56 -27.84
CA ALA A 159 37.77 7.88 -28.47
C ALA A 159 39.08 8.69 -28.30
N LEU A 160 39.85 8.42 -27.25
CA LEU A 160 41.17 9.01 -27.01
C LEU A 160 42.32 8.20 -27.65
N GLY A 161 41.99 7.12 -28.38
CA GLY A 161 42.97 6.25 -29.05
C GLY A 161 43.55 5.14 -28.16
N ASP A 162 43.08 4.98 -26.92
CA ASP A 162 43.48 3.88 -26.04
C ASP A 162 42.54 2.67 -26.22
N LEU A 163 42.98 1.73 -27.06
CA LEU A 163 42.28 0.47 -27.34
C LEU A 163 42.66 -0.66 -26.36
N SER A 164 43.47 -0.37 -25.33
CA SER A 164 43.88 -1.38 -24.35
C SER A 164 42.79 -1.68 -23.31
N LYS A 165 41.83 -0.76 -23.13
CA LYS A 165 40.75 -0.86 -22.15
C LYS A 165 39.64 -1.78 -22.64
N LYS A 166 39.08 -2.56 -21.71
CA LYS A 166 37.96 -3.48 -21.97
C LYS A 166 36.92 -3.39 -20.87
N ILE A 167 35.67 -3.63 -21.25
CA ILE A 167 34.55 -3.79 -20.32
C ILE A 167 34.70 -5.17 -19.69
N GLU A 168 34.78 -5.22 -18.36
CA GLU A 168 34.93 -6.47 -17.61
C GLU A 168 33.66 -6.86 -16.84
N VAL A 169 32.77 -5.90 -16.58
CA VAL A 169 31.52 -6.10 -15.82
C VAL A 169 30.71 -7.28 -16.37
N GLU A 170 30.16 -8.10 -15.47
CA GLU A 170 29.30 -9.22 -15.82
C GLU A 170 28.01 -8.71 -16.48
N SER A 171 27.67 -9.31 -17.61
CA SER A 171 26.49 -8.94 -18.38
C SER A 171 25.94 -10.13 -19.15
N GLY A 172 24.62 -10.13 -19.35
CA GLY A 172 23.89 -11.04 -20.23
C GLY A 172 23.04 -10.26 -21.22
N GLY A 173 22.37 -10.98 -22.13
CA GLY A 173 21.42 -10.39 -23.09
C GLY A 173 22.05 -9.30 -23.97
N GLU A 174 21.29 -8.24 -24.22
CA GLU A 174 21.68 -7.10 -25.07
C GLU A 174 22.93 -6.37 -24.54
N ILE A 175 23.13 -6.34 -23.22
CA ILE A 175 24.31 -5.71 -22.62
C ILE A 175 25.58 -6.53 -22.90
N LEU A 176 25.48 -7.86 -22.99
CA LEU A 176 26.62 -8.71 -23.37
C LEU A 176 27.00 -8.51 -24.85
N GLU A 177 26.01 -8.35 -25.71
CA GLU A 177 26.25 -8.03 -27.13
C GLU A 177 26.96 -6.68 -27.26
N LEU A 178 26.48 -5.64 -26.58
CA LEU A 178 27.13 -4.33 -26.54
C LEU A 178 28.56 -4.42 -26.01
N LYS A 179 28.78 -5.16 -24.91
CA LYS A 179 30.12 -5.41 -24.35
C LYS A 179 31.04 -6.03 -25.39
N THR A 180 30.57 -7.03 -26.13
CA THR A 180 31.34 -7.72 -27.17
C THR A 180 31.73 -6.78 -28.30
N ILE A 181 30.78 -5.96 -28.77
CA ILE A 181 31.00 -4.98 -29.85
C ILE A 181 32.05 -3.95 -29.43
N VAL A 182 31.89 -3.33 -28.26
CA VAL A 182 32.83 -2.31 -27.76
C VAL A 182 34.22 -2.90 -27.54
N ASN A 183 34.33 -4.09 -26.94
CA ASN A 183 35.62 -4.77 -26.74
C ASN A 183 36.28 -5.26 -28.05
N GLY A 184 35.52 -5.32 -29.14
CA GLY A 184 35.99 -5.72 -30.47
C GLY A 184 36.59 -4.58 -31.30
N MET A 185 36.44 -3.32 -30.86
CA MET A 185 37.00 -2.15 -31.55
C MET A 185 38.53 -2.21 -31.53
N LYS A 186 39.15 -2.06 -32.69
CA LYS A 186 40.60 -2.15 -32.95
C LYS A 186 41.06 -1.04 -33.89
#